data_AF-A0A0B7GWY2-F1
#
_entry.id   AF-A0A0B7GWY2-F1
#
_cell.length_a   1.000
_cell.length_b   1.000
_cell.length_c   1.000
_cell.angle_alpha   90.00
_cell.angle_beta   90.00
_cell.angle_gamma   90.00
#
_symmetry.space_group_name_H-M   'P 1'
#
loop_
_entity.id
_entity.type
_entity.pdbx_description
1 polymer ?
#
loop_
_entity_poly.entity_id
_entity_poly.type
_entity_poly.pdbx_seq_one_letter_code
_entity_poly.pdbx_strand_id
1 'polypeptide(L)'
;MELQRYRYEDTEKNANLPKNKDVRAIGVSSSMECHILQLKDNLPKEVGGIIWMAMANAEHSVYLPFYGNINDTFPAYKIADDTYTPESFYWTMRDLNVKSALNREKYGKNVRAYWNSYEQQLLQTQADRDQHLIQTYKKSGKDAAADYATKIGIEISKDAFTKATQITKELTTYIFGDDAKPKKSDFAPSFMKVEKKK
;
A
#
# COMPACT_ATOMS: atom_id res chain seq x y z
N MET A 1 -4.69 -5.78 -8.26
CA MET A 1 -3.86 -5.65 -7.05
C MET A 1 -3.79 -6.97 -6.28
N GLU A 2 -4.92 -7.60 -5.94
CA GLU A 2 -4.96 -8.87 -5.17
C GLU A 2 -4.09 -10.02 -5.74
N LEU A 3 -3.98 -10.17 -7.07
CA LEU A 3 -3.13 -11.20 -7.66
C LEU A 3 -1.66 -11.11 -7.18
N GLN A 4 -1.12 -9.90 -7.03
CA GLN A 4 0.27 -9.71 -6.56
C GLN A 4 0.43 -9.99 -5.06
N ARG A 5 -0.68 -10.08 -4.30
CA ARG A 5 -0.70 -10.48 -2.89
C ARG A 5 -0.85 -11.99 -2.70
N TYR A 6 -1.33 -12.68 -3.73
CA TYR A 6 -1.85 -14.03 -3.65
C TYR A 6 -0.76 -15.06 -3.30
N ARG A 7 -1.15 -16.01 -2.44
CA ARG A 7 -0.31 -17.07 -1.88
C ARG A 7 -1.00 -18.44 -1.95
N TYR A 8 -1.86 -18.64 -2.95
CA TYR A 8 -2.59 -19.89 -3.20
C TYR A 8 -3.58 -20.28 -2.10
N GLU A 9 -4.09 -19.29 -1.35
CA GLU A 9 -4.79 -19.49 -0.08
C GLU A 9 -6.01 -20.42 -0.17
N ASP A 10 -6.67 -20.45 -1.32
CA ASP A 10 -7.87 -21.23 -1.66
C ASP A 10 -7.58 -22.55 -2.40
N THR A 11 -6.32 -22.98 -2.46
CA THR A 11 -5.92 -24.23 -3.15
C THR A 11 -5.14 -25.17 -2.24
N GLU A 12 -4.91 -26.41 -2.69
CA GLU A 12 -4.02 -27.36 -2.00
C GLU A 12 -2.58 -26.85 -1.86
N LYS A 13 -2.17 -25.90 -2.71
CA LYS A 13 -0.83 -25.28 -2.73
C LYS A 13 -0.71 -24.05 -1.82
N ASN A 14 -1.66 -23.81 -0.92
CA ASN A 14 -1.63 -22.69 0.02
C ASN A 14 -0.26 -22.56 0.72
N ALA A 15 0.48 -21.50 0.36
CA ALA A 15 1.86 -21.25 0.79
C ALA A 15 1.96 -20.68 2.21
N ASN A 16 0.84 -20.58 2.93
CA ASN A 16 0.81 -20.27 4.36
C ASN A 16 0.88 -21.53 5.22
N LEU A 17 0.69 -22.72 4.64
CA LEU A 17 0.70 -23.99 5.38
C LEU A 17 2.13 -24.57 5.48
N PRO A 18 2.54 -25.12 6.64
CA PRO A 18 3.86 -25.71 6.81
C PRO A 18 4.21 -26.81 5.80
N LYS A 19 3.21 -27.61 5.38
CA LYS A 19 3.37 -28.67 4.37
C LYS A 19 3.78 -28.14 2.99
N ASN A 20 3.55 -26.86 2.73
CA ASN A 20 3.77 -26.19 1.45
C ASN A 20 4.91 -25.15 1.53
N LYS A 21 5.84 -25.29 2.48
CA LYS A 21 6.94 -24.33 2.70
C LYS A 21 7.79 -24.04 1.46
N ASP A 22 7.87 -25.00 0.54
CA ASP A 22 8.66 -24.90 -0.70
C ASP A 22 7.83 -24.35 -1.88
N VAL A 23 6.54 -24.09 -1.68
CA VAL A 23 5.69 -23.45 -2.70
C VAL A 23 6.03 -21.97 -2.78
N ARG A 24 6.53 -21.56 -3.94
CA ARG A 24 6.79 -20.15 -4.25
C ARG A 24 5.47 -19.42 -4.55
N ALA A 25 4.99 -18.63 -3.60
CA ALA A 25 3.88 -17.70 -3.80
C ALA A 25 4.23 -16.51 -4.72
N ILE A 26 3.20 -15.76 -5.14
CA ILE A 26 3.37 -14.48 -5.86
C ILE A 26 3.77 -13.39 -4.85
N GLY A 27 2.96 -13.18 -3.81
CA GLY A 27 3.28 -12.24 -2.73
C GLY A 27 4.40 -12.80 -1.86
N VAL A 28 5.61 -12.26 -1.96
CA VAL A 28 6.80 -12.76 -1.24
C VAL A 28 7.57 -11.66 -0.53
N SER A 29 8.23 -12.03 0.56
CA SER A 29 9.02 -11.11 1.38
C SER A 29 10.25 -10.56 0.67
N SER A 30 10.68 -11.13 -0.46
CA SER A 30 11.79 -10.62 -1.27
C SER A 30 11.38 -9.53 -2.26
N SER A 31 10.08 -9.25 -2.41
CA SER A 31 9.62 -8.14 -3.25
C SER A 31 9.98 -6.81 -2.60
N MET A 32 10.75 -5.99 -3.30
CA MET A 32 11.13 -4.64 -2.86
C MET A 32 10.08 -3.62 -3.26
N GLU A 33 9.47 -3.79 -4.44
CA GLU A 33 8.42 -2.95 -4.96
C GLU A 33 7.48 -3.79 -5.85
N CYS A 34 6.24 -3.36 -5.94
CA CYS A 34 5.20 -3.99 -6.76
C CYS A 34 4.48 -2.92 -7.57
N HIS A 35 4.29 -3.15 -8.87
CA HIS A 35 3.84 -2.13 -9.81
C HIS A 35 2.73 -2.65 -10.72
N ILE A 36 1.77 -1.77 -11.04
CA ILE A 36 0.79 -1.94 -12.12
C ILE A 36 0.79 -0.67 -12.96
N LEU A 37 1.14 -0.79 -14.24
CA LEU A 37 1.14 0.33 -15.17
C LEU A 37 -0.16 0.32 -15.96
N GLN A 38 -0.89 1.42 -15.90
CA GLN A 38 -2.17 1.61 -16.56
C GLN A 38 -2.06 2.74 -17.58
N LEU A 39 -2.07 2.39 -18.87
CA LEU A 39 -2.20 3.36 -19.95
C LEU A 39 -3.68 3.62 -20.21
N LYS A 40 -4.05 4.87 -20.48
CA LYS A 40 -5.44 5.27 -20.70
C LYS A 40 -5.53 6.19 -21.90
N ASP A 41 -6.44 5.88 -22.82
CA ASP A 41 -6.62 6.64 -24.07
C ASP A 41 -7.11 8.07 -23.84
N ASN A 42 -7.78 8.31 -22.71
CA ASN A 42 -8.33 9.63 -22.37
C ASN A 42 -7.34 10.55 -21.65
N LEU A 43 -6.16 10.07 -21.27
CA LEU A 43 -5.10 10.91 -20.70
C LEU A 43 -4.25 11.54 -21.83
N PRO A 44 -3.80 12.80 -21.69
CA PRO A 44 -2.86 13.40 -22.63
C PRO A 44 -1.59 12.55 -22.77
N LYS A 45 -1.02 12.47 -23.98
CA LYS A 45 0.18 11.65 -24.24
C LYS A 45 1.36 12.08 -23.36
N GLU A 46 1.47 13.38 -23.10
CA GLU A 46 2.50 14.02 -22.28
C GLU A 46 2.32 13.73 -20.78
N VAL A 47 1.12 13.34 -20.34
CA VAL A 47 0.85 12.85 -18.98
C VAL A 47 1.29 11.38 -18.88
N GLY A 48 1.11 10.63 -19.96
CA GLY A 48 1.37 9.20 -20.01
C GLY A 48 0.25 8.39 -19.37
N GLY A 49 0.60 7.55 -18.40
CA GLY A 49 -0.34 6.66 -17.70
C GLY A 49 -0.37 6.89 -16.20
N ILE A 50 -0.89 5.89 -15.49
CA ILE A 50 -0.87 5.81 -14.03
C ILE A 50 -0.03 4.61 -13.63
N ILE A 51 0.91 4.81 -12.71
CA ILE A 51 1.64 3.75 -12.03
C ILE A 51 1.00 3.57 -10.65
N TRP A 52 0.44 2.39 -10.41
CA TRP A 52 0.06 1.96 -9.06
C TRP A 52 1.24 1.24 -8.45
N MET A 53 1.82 1.84 -7.41
CA MET A 53 3.04 1.33 -6.78
C MET A 53 2.80 0.99 -5.31
N ALA A 54 3.29 -0.17 -4.88
CA ALA A 54 3.37 -0.55 -3.48
C ALA A 54 4.84 -0.80 -3.10
N MET A 55 5.29 -0.21 -1.99
CA MET A 55 6.62 -0.47 -1.43
C MET A 55 6.63 -1.78 -0.63
N ALA A 56 7.75 -2.48 -0.69
CA ALA A 56 7.94 -3.82 -0.14
C ALA A 56 6.97 -4.86 -0.74
N ASN A 57 6.69 -5.93 0.01
CA ASN A 57 5.78 -6.98 -0.40
C ASN A 57 4.33 -6.46 -0.46
N ALA A 58 3.62 -6.72 -1.57
CA ALA A 58 2.23 -6.31 -1.75
C ALA A 58 1.27 -6.89 -0.70
N GLU A 59 1.58 -8.04 -0.08
CA GLU A 59 0.70 -8.80 0.81
C GLU A 59 0.06 -7.93 1.92
N HIS A 60 0.85 -7.10 2.60
CA HIS A 60 0.39 -6.17 3.63
C HIS A 60 0.78 -4.72 3.31
N SER A 61 1.03 -4.43 2.03
CA SER A 61 1.29 -3.09 1.53
C SER A 61 0.11 -2.49 0.76
N VAL A 62 0.22 -1.20 0.47
CA VAL A 62 -0.79 -0.42 -0.24
C VAL A 62 -0.27 0.04 -1.61
N TYR A 63 -1.10 -0.10 -2.65
CA TYR A 63 -0.87 0.46 -3.97
C TYR A 63 -1.36 1.91 -4.02
N LEU A 64 -0.46 2.84 -4.33
CA LEU A 64 -0.78 4.26 -4.49
C LEU A 64 -0.64 4.67 -5.97
N PRO A 65 -1.58 5.47 -6.51
CA PRO A 65 -1.55 5.90 -7.90
C PRO A 65 -0.67 7.14 -8.10
N PHE A 66 0.21 7.08 -9.09
CA PHE A 66 1.04 8.19 -9.55
C PHE A 66 0.84 8.39 -11.06
N TYR A 67 0.60 9.61 -11.50
CA TYR A 67 0.62 9.91 -12.95
C TYR A 67 2.06 9.87 -13.48
N GLY A 68 2.21 9.56 -14.77
CA GLY A 68 3.53 9.42 -15.40
C GLY A 68 4.34 10.71 -15.53
N ASN A 69 3.69 11.87 -15.42
CA ASN A 69 4.32 13.20 -15.57
C ASN A 69 4.58 13.93 -14.26
N ILE A 70 4.68 13.22 -13.13
CA ILE A 70 5.08 13.84 -11.87
C ILE A 70 6.51 14.39 -11.97
N ASN A 71 6.76 15.52 -11.31
CA ASN A 71 8.08 16.14 -11.20
C ASN A 71 8.80 15.76 -9.90
N ASP A 72 8.05 15.29 -8.91
CA ASP A 72 8.61 14.90 -7.62
C ASP A 72 7.77 13.83 -6.90
N THR A 73 8.33 13.28 -5.82
CA THR A 73 7.71 12.29 -4.94
C THR A 73 7.77 12.74 -3.48
N PHE A 74 6.92 12.11 -2.65
CA PHE A 74 6.92 12.36 -1.21
C PHE A 74 8.31 12.02 -0.62
N PRO A 75 8.93 12.88 0.23
CA PRO A 75 10.31 12.69 0.68
C PRO A 75 10.66 11.32 1.27
N ALA A 76 9.71 10.64 1.91
CA ALA A 76 9.92 9.29 2.45
C ALA A 76 10.27 8.22 1.39
N TYR A 77 9.99 8.46 0.10
CA TYR A 77 10.43 7.60 -1.01
C TYR A 77 11.90 7.79 -1.38
N LYS A 78 12.51 8.91 -1.00
CA LYS A 78 13.87 9.29 -1.41
C LYS A 78 14.95 8.83 -0.43
N ILE A 79 14.55 8.22 0.69
CA ILE A 79 15.46 7.77 1.73
C ILE A 79 16.02 6.40 1.33
N ALA A 80 17.24 6.43 0.78
CA ALA A 80 17.97 5.27 0.26
C ALA A 80 19.02 4.78 1.26
N ASP A 81 18.58 4.42 2.47
CA ASP A 81 19.44 3.83 3.50
C ASP A 81 19.36 2.30 3.48
N ASP A 82 20.52 1.64 3.56
CA ASP A 82 20.60 0.17 3.71
C ASP A 82 20.22 -0.30 5.14
N THR A 83 20.07 0.64 6.07
CA THR A 83 19.68 0.40 7.46
C THR A 83 18.27 0.93 7.69
N TYR A 84 17.51 0.26 8.55
CA TYR A 84 16.16 0.66 8.92
C TYR A 84 16.10 2.12 9.38
N THR A 85 15.24 2.91 8.73
CA THR A 85 14.90 4.28 9.14
C THR A 85 13.38 4.46 9.17
N PRO A 86 12.78 4.92 10.28
CA PRO A 86 11.33 5.08 10.39
C PRO A 86 10.77 6.19 9.49
N GLU A 87 11.62 7.06 8.94
CA GLU A 87 11.23 8.09 7.98
C GLU A 87 11.07 7.54 6.55
N SER A 88 11.61 6.35 6.26
CA SER A 88 11.54 5.74 4.93
C SER A 88 10.22 5.01 4.72
N PHE A 89 9.58 5.29 3.58
CA PHE A 89 8.35 4.60 3.17
C PHE A 89 8.64 3.12 3.01
N TYR A 90 9.74 2.76 2.34
CA TYR A 90 10.15 1.38 2.16
C TYR A 90 10.30 0.65 3.49
N TRP A 91 11.08 1.20 4.43
CA TRP A 91 11.34 0.55 5.71
C TRP A 91 10.09 0.42 6.57
N THR A 92 9.21 1.43 6.55
CA THR A 92 7.91 1.36 7.25
C THR A 92 7.03 0.23 6.72
N MET A 93 6.91 0.10 5.39
CA MET A 93 6.11 -0.97 4.79
C MET A 93 6.78 -2.34 4.94
N ARG A 94 8.11 -2.38 4.93
CA ARG A 94 8.88 -3.61 5.17
C ARG A 94 8.63 -4.13 6.59
N ASP A 95 8.69 -3.25 7.59
CA ASP A 95 8.42 -3.58 8.98
C ASP A 95 6.98 -4.08 9.18
N LEU A 96 6.01 -3.35 8.62
CA LEU A 96 4.60 -3.75 8.65
C LEU A 96 4.39 -5.14 8.05
N ASN A 97 5.00 -5.43 6.89
CA ASN A 97 4.89 -6.72 6.23
C ASN A 97 5.51 -7.86 7.06
N VAL A 98 6.72 -7.66 7.59
CA VAL A 98 7.40 -8.68 8.39
C VAL A 98 6.56 -9.03 9.61
N LYS A 99 6.12 -8.02 10.37
CA LYS A 99 5.27 -8.21 11.56
C LYS A 99 3.94 -8.86 11.24
N SER A 100 3.27 -8.43 10.18
CA SER A 100 2.00 -9.02 9.74
C SER A 100 2.16 -10.49 9.32
N ALA A 101 3.28 -10.85 8.69
CA ALA A 101 3.54 -12.20 8.22
C ALA A 101 3.93 -13.18 9.33
N LEU A 102 4.34 -12.72 10.52
CA LEU A 102 4.64 -13.58 11.68
C LEU A 102 3.43 -14.43 12.07
N ASN A 103 2.22 -13.86 11.95
CA ASN A 103 0.96 -14.58 12.09
C ASN A 103 -0.08 -13.94 11.17
N ARG A 104 -0.22 -14.47 9.95
CA ARG A 104 -1.09 -13.89 8.92
C ARG A 104 -2.54 -13.77 9.36
N GLU A 105 -3.07 -14.78 10.06
CA GLU A 105 -4.45 -14.75 10.54
C GLU A 105 -4.65 -13.71 11.64
N LYS A 106 -3.76 -13.70 12.64
CA LYS A 106 -3.94 -12.87 13.84
C LYS A 106 -3.44 -11.43 13.67
N TYR A 107 -2.35 -11.23 12.93
CA TYR A 107 -1.66 -9.95 12.78
C TYR A 107 -1.91 -9.31 11.42
N GLY A 108 -1.93 -10.12 10.35
CA GLY A 108 -1.95 -9.62 8.97
C GLY A 108 -3.33 -9.41 8.35
N LYS A 109 -4.32 -10.26 8.68
CA LYS A 109 -5.64 -10.30 8.03
C LYS A 109 -6.31 -8.93 7.98
N ASN A 110 -6.36 -8.24 9.11
CA ASN A 110 -7.02 -6.93 9.21
C ASN A 110 -6.14 -5.80 8.63
N VAL A 111 -4.82 -5.95 8.58
CA VAL A 111 -3.94 -5.00 7.86
C VAL A 111 -4.22 -5.07 6.36
N ARG A 112 -4.27 -6.28 5.77
CA ARG A 112 -4.62 -6.47 4.35
C ARG A 112 -6.03 -5.96 4.06
N ALA A 113 -7.01 -6.24 4.93
CA ALA A 113 -8.37 -5.76 4.78
C ALA A 113 -8.46 -4.22 4.79
N TYR A 114 -7.73 -3.57 5.69
CA TYR A 114 -7.64 -2.11 5.74
C TYR A 114 -7.10 -1.52 4.44
N TRP A 115 -5.95 -2.03 3.96
CA TRP A 115 -5.34 -1.51 2.73
C TRP A 115 -6.19 -1.77 1.49
N ASN A 116 -6.87 -2.91 1.41
CA ASN A 116 -7.82 -3.16 0.32
C ASN A 116 -8.96 -2.12 0.34
N SER A 117 -9.54 -1.81 1.51
CA SER A 117 -10.55 -0.75 1.64
C SER A 117 -10.02 0.63 1.22
N TYR A 118 -8.80 0.97 1.63
CA TYR A 118 -8.13 2.20 1.22
C TYR A 118 -7.93 2.28 -0.31
N GLU A 119 -7.47 1.20 -0.93
CA GLU A 119 -7.31 1.10 -2.39
C GLU A 119 -8.63 1.21 -3.13
N GLN A 120 -9.72 0.62 -2.62
CA GLN A 120 -11.04 0.79 -3.21
C GLN A 120 -11.48 2.27 -3.21
N GLN A 121 -11.21 3.01 -2.14
CA GLN A 121 -11.50 4.45 -2.08
C GLN A 121 -10.68 5.24 -3.11
N LEU A 122 -9.40 4.88 -3.28
CA LEU A 122 -8.56 5.47 -4.32
C LEU A 122 -9.10 5.16 -5.71
N LEU A 123 -9.45 3.91 -6.00
CA LEU A 123 -10.01 3.50 -7.29
C LEU A 123 -11.32 4.24 -7.60
N GLN A 124 -12.22 4.36 -6.63
CA GLN A 124 -13.50 5.08 -6.78
C GLN A 124 -13.31 6.55 -7.16
N THR A 125 -12.29 7.19 -6.61
CA THR A 125 -12.01 8.62 -6.83
C THR A 125 -11.01 8.89 -7.97
N GLN A 126 -10.52 7.84 -8.64
CA GLN A 126 -9.50 7.96 -9.69
C GLN A 126 -10.04 8.67 -10.93
N ALA A 127 -11.29 8.39 -11.33
CA ALA A 127 -11.90 9.02 -12.49
C ALA A 127 -12.01 10.55 -12.34
N ASP A 128 -12.33 11.03 -11.13
CA ASP A 128 -12.43 12.46 -10.84
C ASP A 128 -11.07 13.16 -10.92
N ARG A 129 -10.01 12.52 -10.38
CA ARG A 129 -8.64 13.01 -10.51
C ARG A 129 -8.20 13.08 -11.97
N ASP A 130 -8.55 12.07 -12.77
CA ASP A 130 -8.22 12.05 -14.20
C ASP A 130 -8.92 13.19 -14.93
N GLN A 131 -10.20 13.42 -14.65
CA GLN A 131 -10.95 14.54 -15.23
C GLN A 131 -10.32 15.88 -14.86
N HIS A 132 -9.97 16.08 -13.59
CA HIS A 132 -9.32 17.30 -13.14
C HIS A 132 -7.98 17.52 -13.84
N LEU A 133 -7.15 16.47 -13.93
CA LEU A 133 -5.87 16.52 -14.62
C LEU A 133 -6.03 16.85 -16.12
N ILE A 134 -6.99 16.23 -16.81
CA ILE A 134 -7.31 16.53 -18.22
C ILE A 134 -7.77 17.99 -18.39
N GLN A 135 -8.60 18.49 -17.49
CA GLN A 135 -9.07 19.89 -17.52
C GLN A 135 -7.92 20.88 -17.29
N THR A 136 -7.06 20.60 -16.30
CA THR A 136 -5.86 21.41 -16.03
C THR A 136 -4.91 21.42 -17.22
N TYR A 137 -4.69 20.26 -17.85
CA TYR A 137 -3.88 20.15 -19.08
C TYR A 137 -4.44 21.03 -20.21
N LYS A 138 -5.75 20.93 -20.49
CA LYS A 138 -6.40 21.70 -21.56
C LYS A 138 -6.36 23.21 -21.30
N LYS A 139 -6.46 23.63 -20.04
CA LYS A 139 -6.53 25.05 -19.65
C LYS A 139 -5.15 25.70 -19.53
N SER A 140 -4.17 24.98 -19.00
CA SER A 140 -2.91 25.56 -18.51
C SER A 140 -1.66 24.80 -18.97
N GLY A 141 -1.82 23.78 -19.82
CA GLY A 141 -0.72 23.05 -20.43
C GLY A 141 -0.12 21.95 -19.55
N LYS A 142 0.91 21.31 -20.09
CA LYS A 142 1.54 20.10 -19.52
C LYS A 142 2.17 20.33 -18.14
N ASP A 143 2.78 21.48 -17.90
CA ASP A 143 3.51 21.75 -16.65
C ASP A 143 2.54 21.94 -15.49
N ALA A 144 1.43 22.66 -15.71
CA ALA A 144 0.36 22.78 -14.71
C ALA A 144 -0.30 21.42 -14.38
N ALA A 145 -0.43 20.54 -15.37
CA ALA A 145 -0.94 19.18 -15.15
C ALA A 145 0.07 18.33 -14.34
N ALA A 146 1.38 18.49 -14.59
CA ALA A 146 2.45 17.85 -13.84
C ALA A 146 2.50 18.33 -12.38
N ASP A 147 2.29 19.62 -12.13
CA ASP A 147 2.22 20.19 -10.77
C ASP A 147 1.03 19.62 -9.99
N TYR A 148 -0.15 19.54 -10.62
CA TYR A 148 -1.32 18.90 -10.02
C TYR A 148 -1.07 17.41 -9.71
N ALA A 149 -0.53 16.67 -10.69
CA ALA A 149 -0.17 15.26 -10.54
C ALA A 149 0.82 15.04 -9.38
N THR A 150 1.84 15.87 -9.30
CA THR A 150 2.87 15.82 -8.26
C THR A 150 2.27 16.09 -6.89
N LYS A 151 1.46 17.15 -6.78
CA LYS A 151 0.76 17.51 -5.54
C LYS A 151 -0.11 16.35 -5.03
N ILE A 152 -0.98 15.81 -5.87
CA ILE A 152 -1.92 14.77 -5.43
C ILE A 152 -1.19 13.45 -5.09
N GLY A 153 -0.14 13.10 -5.85
CA GLY A 153 0.72 11.95 -5.54
C GLY A 153 1.40 12.08 -4.17
N ILE A 154 1.92 13.28 -3.86
CA ILE A 154 2.53 13.58 -2.55
C ILE A 154 1.49 13.54 -1.43
N GLU A 155 0.30 14.12 -1.63
CA GLU A 155 -0.77 14.15 -0.61
C GLU A 155 -1.26 12.73 -0.24
N ILE A 156 -1.57 11.91 -1.24
CA ILE A 156 -1.96 10.50 -1.05
C ILE A 156 -0.84 9.73 -0.33
N SER A 157 0.40 9.90 -0.80
CA SER A 157 1.57 9.23 -0.22
C SER A 157 1.80 9.59 1.24
N LYS A 158 1.69 10.87 1.58
CA LYS A 158 1.86 11.36 2.96
C LYS A 158 0.78 10.78 3.88
N ASP A 159 -0.47 10.72 3.42
CA ASP A 159 -1.56 10.12 4.17
C ASP A 159 -1.34 8.62 4.42
N ALA A 160 -1.05 7.88 3.35
CA ALA A 160 -0.76 6.45 3.43
C ALA A 160 0.44 6.14 4.34
N PHE A 161 1.52 6.92 4.23
CA PHE A 161 2.69 6.80 5.09
C PHE A 161 2.35 7.05 6.57
N THR A 162 1.58 8.10 6.86
CA THR A 162 1.13 8.41 8.22
C THR A 162 0.33 7.26 8.82
N LYS A 163 -0.59 6.69 8.04
CA LYS A 163 -1.40 5.53 8.43
C LYS A 163 -0.54 4.29 8.63
N ALA A 164 0.36 3.98 7.70
CA ALA A 164 1.26 2.84 7.81
C ALA A 164 2.12 2.92 9.07
N THR A 165 2.73 4.08 9.34
CA THR A 165 3.51 4.33 10.55
C THR A 165 2.69 4.10 11.82
N GLN A 166 1.45 4.58 11.85
CA GLN A 166 0.56 4.38 12.99
C GLN A 166 0.17 2.90 13.17
N ILE A 167 -0.21 2.22 12.08
CA ILE A 167 -0.58 0.79 12.10
C ILE A 167 0.61 -0.06 12.58
N THR A 168 1.83 0.24 12.11
CA THR A 168 3.04 -0.47 12.53
C THR A 168 3.30 -0.30 14.03
N LYS A 169 3.10 0.89 14.60
CA LYS A 169 3.20 1.13 16.05
C LYS A 169 2.15 0.35 16.85
N GLU A 170 0.91 0.37 16.38
CA GLU A 170 -0.19 -0.38 16.99
C GLU A 170 0.06 -1.89 16.96
N LEU A 171 0.49 -2.42 15.81
CA LEU A 171 0.80 -3.82 15.64
C LEU A 171 1.97 -4.24 16.53
N THR A 172 3.02 -3.41 16.62
CA THR A 172 4.15 -3.66 17.52
C THR A 172 3.69 -3.76 18.97
N THR A 173 2.86 -2.82 19.41
CA THR A 173 2.29 -2.83 20.77
C THR A 173 1.41 -4.06 21.01
N TYR A 174 0.60 -4.42 20.02
CA TYR A 174 -0.25 -5.60 20.08
C TYR A 174 0.58 -6.88 20.22
N ILE A 175 1.65 -7.04 19.42
CA ILE A 175 2.55 -8.19 19.46
C ILE A 175 3.21 -8.33 20.83
N PHE A 176 3.73 -7.23 21.40
CA PHE A 176 4.32 -7.28 22.75
C PHE A 176 3.31 -7.71 23.82
N GLY A 177 2.09 -7.19 23.73
CA GLY A 177 1.02 -7.62 24.64
C GLY A 177 0.61 -9.06 24.44
N ASP A 178 0.63 -9.56 23.19
CA ASP A 178 0.25 -10.94 22.85
C ASP A 178 1.29 -11.96 23.33
N ASP A 179 2.58 -11.61 23.22
CA ASP A 179 3.70 -12.39 23.73
C ASP A 179 3.65 -12.50 25.26
N ALA A 180 3.41 -11.39 25.95
CA ALA A 180 3.29 -11.38 27.42
C ALA A 180 2.05 -12.12 27.92
N LYS A 181 0.91 -11.98 27.23
CA LYS A 181 -0.34 -12.67 27.55
C LYS A 181 -1.18 -12.85 26.28
N PRO A 182 -1.35 -14.09 25.79
CA PRO A 182 -2.08 -14.34 24.55
C PRO A 182 -3.47 -13.69 24.52
N LYS A 183 -3.64 -12.77 23.58
CA LYS A 183 -4.89 -12.09 23.26
C LYS A 183 -5.79 -13.03 22.45
N LYS A 184 -7.08 -13.02 22.77
CA LYS A 184 -8.10 -13.81 22.06
C LYS A 184 -8.53 -13.18 20.73
N SER A 185 -8.49 -11.86 20.63
CA SER A 185 -8.96 -11.10 19.46
C SER A 185 -7.82 -10.83 18.50
N ASP A 186 -8.05 -10.95 17.19
CA ASP A 186 -7.10 -10.53 16.14
C ASP A 186 -6.70 -9.06 16.29
N PHE A 187 -5.50 -8.70 15.82
CA PHE A 187 -5.09 -7.31 15.68
C PHE A 187 -6.02 -6.57 14.71
N ALA A 188 -6.39 -5.34 15.03
CA ALA A 188 -7.17 -4.48 14.13
C ALA A 188 -6.59 -3.05 14.15
N PRO A 189 -6.19 -2.49 12.99
CA PRO A 189 -5.84 -1.08 12.86
C PRO A 189 -6.90 -0.16 13.45
N SER A 190 -6.50 0.89 14.18
CA SER A 190 -7.43 1.88 14.75
C SER A 190 -8.30 2.59 13.71
N PHE A 191 -7.84 2.64 12.45
CA PHE A 191 -8.57 3.23 11.32
C PHE A 191 -9.71 2.34 10.80
N MET A 192 -9.73 1.05 11.12
CA MET A 192 -10.89 0.20 10.88
C MET A 192 -11.90 0.51 11.98
N LYS A 193 -12.84 1.43 11.74
CA LYS A 193 -13.87 1.77 12.72
C LYS A 193 -14.53 0.50 13.25
N VAL A 194 -14.36 0.24 14.55
CA VAL A 194 -15.22 -0.70 15.27
C VAL A 194 -16.57 -0.01 15.39
N GLU A 195 -17.56 -0.45 14.61
CA GLU A 195 -18.95 -0.15 14.95
C GLU A 195 -19.21 -0.72 16.34
N LYS A 196 -19.11 0.14 17.37
CA LYS A 196 -19.71 -0.16 18.66
C LYS A 196 -21.21 -0.19 18.39
N LYS A 197 -21.77 -1.40 18.25
CA LYS A 197 -23.21 -1.63 18.41
C LYS A 197 -23.60 -1.00 19.75
N LYS A 198 -24.35 0.10 19.69
CA LYS A 198 -25.12 0.60 20.82
C LYS A 198 -26.33 -0.30 21.02
#